data_AF-A0A6N4TH57-F1
#
_entry.id   AF-A0A6N4TH57-F1
#
_cell.length_a   1.000
_cell.length_b   1.000
_cell.length_c   1.000
_cell.angle_alpha   90.00
_cell.angle_beta   90.00
_cell.angle_gamma   90.00
#
_symmetry.space_group_name_H-M   'P 1'
#
loop_
_entity.id
_entity.type
_entity.pdbx_description
1 polymer ?
#
loop_
_entity_poly.entity_id
_entity_poly.type
_entity_poly.pdbx_seq_one_letter_code
_entity_poly.pdbx_strand_id
1 'polypeptide(L)'
;MKRCFFILVIMMFTCLSIYAAESNEETSMIVYVEDKEGNVIKDTMFGIYDDEGKLLSMEKSDSQGKLYFYELEKGEFTIRLMENLSIYNMNKTEFTFHITDDNQNIVHIRLEKKRDVNIRDIVSQTIVWVVFLLGCAGSFYIYTKIK
;
A
#
# COMPACT_ATOMS: atom_id res chain seq x y z
N MET A 1 -38.98 25.76 46.42
CA MET A 1 -37.71 25.00 46.53
C MET A 1 -37.61 23.80 45.57
N LYS A 2 -38.23 23.83 44.37
CA LYS A 2 -38.20 22.71 43.41
C LYS A 2 -37.57 23.04 42.04
N ARG A 3 -37.18 24.31 41.81
CA ARG A 3 -36.57 24.76 40.54
C ARG A 3 -35.04 24.68 40.51
N CYS A 4 -34.36 24.77 41.65
CA CYS A 4 -32.90 24.62 41.73
C CYS A 4 -32.43 23.16 41.58
N PHE A 5 -33.28 22.19 41.95
CA PHE A 5 -32.94 20.77 41.86
C PHE A 5 -32.90 20.26 40.42
N PHE A 6 -33.68 20.86 39.52
CA PHE A 6 -33.79 20.42 38.12
C PHE A 6 -32.60 20.86 37.26
N ILE A 7 -32.01 22.03 37.55
CA ILE A 7 -30.86 22.57 36.81
C ILE A 7 -29.57 21.81 37.16
N LEU A 8 -29.43 21.39 38.42
CA LEU A 8 -28.27 20.63 38.90
C LEU A 8 -28.19 19.24 38.26
N VAL A 9 -29.34 18.63 37.93
CA VAL A 9 -29.41 17.35 37.23
C VAL A 9 -28.97 17.50 35.76
N ILE A 10 -29.35 18.58 35.07
CA ILE A 10 -28.97 18.82 33.67
C ILE A 10 -27.47 19.09 33.53
N MET A 11 -26.85 19.81 34.48
CA MET A 11 -25.39 20.03 34.49
C MET A 11 -24.59 18.76 34.77
N MET A 12 -25.17 17.79 35.48
CA MET A 12 -24.53 16.49 35.73
C MET A 12 -24.62 15.56 34.51
N PHE A 13 -25.68 15.68 33.70
CA PHE A 13 -25.82 14.93 32.45
C PHE A 13 -24.96 15.48 31.30
N THR A 14 -24.66 16.78 31.26
CA THR A 14 -23.77 17.35 30.23
C THR A 14 -22.28 17.09 30.51
N CYS A 15 -21.91 16.68 31.73
CA CYS A 15 -20.52 16.44 32.08
C CYS A 15 -20.06 15.00 31.71
N LEU A 16 -21.00 14.06 31.60
CA LEU A 16 -20.68 12.66 31.29
C LEU A 16 -20.36 12.42 29.80
N SER A 17 -20.76 13.32 28.91
CA SER A 17 -20.51 13.21 27.47
C SER A 17 -19.16 13.79 27.01
N ILE A 18 -18.31 14.29 27.92
CA ILE A 18 -17.03 14.94 27.57
C ILE A 18 -15.79 14.09 27.93
N TYR A 19 -15.92 13.01 28.70
CA TYR A 19 -14.78 12.18 29.10
C TYR A 19 -14.80 10.79 28.44
N ALA A 20 -14.70 10.79 27.11
CA ALA A 20 -13.99 9.71 26.42
C ALA A 20 -12.76 10.35 25.78
N ALA A 21 -11.82 10.79 26.62
CA ALA A 21 -10.46 11.02 26.15
C ALA A 21 -9.83 9.63 26.08
N GLU A 22 -9.94 9.03 24.89
CA GLU A 22 -9.20 7.83 24.48
C GLU A 22 -7.74 8.04 24.91
N SER A 23 -7.25 7.24 25.86
CA SER A 23 -5.85 7.25 26.22
C SER A 23 -5.10 6.62 25.04
N ASN A 24 -4.63 7.45 24.12
CA ASN A 24 -3.84 6.98 23.00
C ASN A 24 -2.49 6.50 23.48
N GLU A 25 -2.36 5.20 23.59
CA GLU A 25 -1.08 4.53 23.74
C GLU A 25 -0.32 4.74 22.42
N GLU A 26 0.75 5.54 22.46
CA GLU A 26 1.55 5.88 21.29
C GLU A 26 2.27 4.62 20.76
N THR A 27 1.76 4.04 19.68
CA THR A 27 2.38 2.88 19.03
C THR A 27 3.29 3.31 17.87
N SER A 28 4.19 2.40 17.47
CA SER A 28 5.04 2.60 16.29
C SER A 28 4.93 1.44 15.32
N MET A 29 5.03 1.74 14.04
CA MET A 29 4.92 0.77 12.96
C MET A 29 6.12 0.89 12.03
N ILE A 30 6.77 -0.24 11.78
CA ILE A 30 7.79 -0.37 10.73
C ILE A 30 7.17 -1.10 9.55
N VAL A 31 7.31 -0.52 8.37
CA VAL A 31 6.83 -1.14 7.14
C VAL A 31 8.01 -1.39 6.21
N TYR A 32 8.13 -2.63 5.76
CA TYR A 32 9.11 -3.08 4.79
C TYR A 32 8.44 -3.18 3.42
N VAL A 33 9.00 -2.51 2.43
CA VAL A 33 8.49 -2.51 1.05
C VAL A 33 9.44 -3.31 0.17
N GLU A 34 8.93 -4.42 -0.34
CA GLU A 34 9.64 -5.35 -1.21
C GLU A 34 8.82 -5.66 -2.46
N ASP A 35 9.47 -6.13 -3.52
CA ASP A 35 8.78 -6.72 -4.67
C ASP A 35 8.49 -8.22 -4.44
N LYS A 36 7.82 -8.85 -5.42
CA LYS A 36 7.57 -10.30 -5.41
C LYS A 36 8.85 -11.16 -5.38
N GLU A 37 9.95 -10.62 -5.86
CA GLU A 37 11.26 -11.28 -5.92
C GLU A 37 12.10 -11.03 -4.65
N GLY A 38 11.59 -10.23 -3.71
CA GLY A 38 12.28 -9.85 -2.47
C GLY A 38 13.27 -8.69 -2.65
N ASN A 39 13.24 -7.99 -3.79
CA ASN A 39 14.04 -6.79 -3.98
C ASN A 39 13.41 -5.61 -3.24
N VAL A 40 14.27 -4.83 -2.61
CA VAL A 40 13.91 -3.64 -1.85
C VAL A 40 13.42 -2.53 -2.77
N ILE A 41 12.30 -1.89 -2.40
CA ILE A 41 11.75 -0.73 -3.12
C ILE A 41 12.03 0.55 -2.33
N LYS A 42 13.08 1.25 -2.77
CA LYS A 42 13.54 2.52 -2.17
C LYS A 42 12.99 3.75 -2.88
N ASP A 43 13.17 4.90 -2.25
CA ASP A 43 12.89 6.22 -2.84
C ASP A 43 11.44 6.40 -3.30
N THR A 44 10.49 5.76 -2.61
CA THR A 44 9.07 5.77 -2.99
C THR A 44 8.22 6.41 -1.90
N MET A 45 7.31 7.32 -2.27
CA MET A 45 6.44 8.03 -1.32
C MET A 45 5.18 7.24 -0.97
N PHE A 46 4.93 7.06 0.33
CA PHE A 46 3.74 6.42 0.89
C PHE A 46 3.03 7.35 1.85
N GLY A 47 1.70 7.34 1.85
CA GLY A 47 0.87 8.01 2.85
C GLY A 47 0.18 6.99 3.74
N ILE A 48 0.12 7.25 5.04
CA ILE A 48 -0.68 6.48 6.00
C ILE A 48 -1.94 7.26 6.35
N TYR A 49 -3.06 6.57 6.37
CA TYR A 49 -4.39 7.10 6.59
C TYR A 49 -5.04 6.37 7.78
N ASP A 50 -5.85 7.07 8.56
CA ASP A 50 -6.71 6.47 9.58
C ASP A 50 -7.94 5.76 8.96
N ASP A 51 -8.78 5.18 9.81
CA ASP A 51 -10.04 4.51 9.47
C ASP A 51 -11.07 5.45 8.84
N GLU A 52 -11.05 6.73 9.21
CA GLU A 52 -11.85 7.81 8.60
C GLU A 52 -11.31 8.25 7.22
N GLY A 53 -10.12 7.79 6.83
CA GLY A 53 -9.48 8.12 5.56
C GLY A 53 -8.78 9.48 5.53
N LYS A 54 -8.48 10.06 6.69
CA LYS A 54 -7.66 11.25 6.85
C LYS A 54 -6.18 10.87 6.83
N LEU A 55 -5.40 11.68 6.13
CA LEU A 55 -3.95 11.51 6.02
C LEU A 55 -3.28 11.87 7.36
N LEU A 56 -2.55 10.92 7.95
CA LEU A 56 -1.79 11.14 9.18
C LEU A 56 -0.37 11.61 8.86
N SER A 57 0.33 10.89 7.98
CA SER A 57 1.70 11.24 7.58
C SER A 57 2.05 10.73 6.17
N MET A 58 3.10 11.29 5.59
CA MET A 58 3.72 10.84 4.34
C MET A 58 5.19 10.56 4.57
N GLU A 59 5.62 9.36 4.24
CA GLU A 59 7.00 8.90 4.42
C GLU A 59 7.56 8.35 3.12
N LYS A 60 8.86 8.58 2.92
CA LYS A 60 9.60 8.06 1.77
C LYS A 60 10.35 6.80 2.18
N SER A 61 10.28 5.74 1.38
CA SER A 61 11.00 4.51 1.67
C SER A 61 12.51 4.72 1.59
N ASP A 62 13.22 4.26 2.63
CA ASP A 62 14.67 4.41 2.74
C ASP A 62 15.45 3.46 1.81
N SER A 63 16.77 3.47 1.88
CA SER A 63 17.65 2.59 1.09
C SER A 63 17.44 1.08 1.33
N GLN A 64 16.75 0.72 2.40
CA GLN A 64 16.37 -0.64 2.80
C GLN A 64 14.87 -0.89 2.58
N GLY A 65 14.14 0.04 1.96
CA GLY A 65 12.70 -0.05 1.70
C GLY A 65 11.86 0.07 2.96
N LYS A 66 12.42 0.65 4.03
CA LYS A 66 11.74 0.82 5.30
C LYS A 66 11.00 2.15 5.35
N LEU A 67 9.83 2.12 5.96
CA LEU A 67 9.05 3.27 6.39
C LEU A 67 8.85 3.14 7.90
N TYR A 68 8.94 4.26 8.60
CA TYR A 68 8.76 4.30 10.05
C TYR A 68 7.66 5.30 10.38
N PHE A 69 6.59 4.81 11.00
CA PHE A 69 5.48 5.64 11.46
C PHE A 69 5.46 5.63 12.99
N TYR A 70 5.32 6.80 13.58
CA TYR A 70 5.30 7.05 15.03
C TYR A 70 3.95 7.65 15.44
N GLU A 71 3.66 7.60 16.74
CA GLU A 71 2.45 8.19 17.35
C GLU A 71 1.15 7.65 16.70
N LEU A 72 1.12 6.36 16.37
CA LEU A 72 -0.10 5.72 15.88
C LEU A 72 -0.95 5.23 17.04
N GLU A 73 -2.24 5.53 16.98
CA GLU A 73 -3.23 5.04 17.94
C GLU A 73 -3.55 3.56 17.67
N LYS A 74 -4.21 2.88 18.61
CA LYS A 74 -4.75 1.54 18.33
C LYS A 74 -5.92 1.67 17.37
N GLY A 75 -5.89 0.95 16.25
CA GLY A 75 -6.93 1.11 15.24
C GLY A 75 -6.62 0.47 13.90
N GLU A 76 -7.47 0.78 12.92
CA GLU A 76 -7.26 0.42 11.53
C GLU A 76 -6.57 1.57 10.78
N PHE A 77 -5.54 1.23 10.01
CA PHE A 77 -4.81 2.18 9.18
C PHE A 77 -4.70 1.66 7.76
N THR A 78 -4.69 2.58 6.80
CA THR A 78 -4.49 2.27 5.39
C THR A 78 -3.25 2.96 4.88
N ILE A 79 -2.30 2.20 4.32
CA ILE A 79 -1.13 2.73 3.63
C ILE A 79 -1.44 2.79 2.15
N ARG A 80 -1.32 3.97 1.56
CA ARG A 80 -1.51 4.23 0.13
C ARG A 80 -0.21 4.71 -0.50
N LEU A 81 0.13 4.13 -1.64
CA LEU A 81 1.25 4.58 -2.46
C LEU A 81 0.91 5.90 -3.15
N MET A 82 1.71 6.95 -2.91
CA MET A 82 1.49 8.31 -3.45
C MET A 82 2.26 8.54 -4.75
N GLU A 83 3.52 8.12 -4.81
CA GLU A 83 4.39 8.36 -5.96
C GLU A 83 4.47 7.12 -6.85
N ASN A 84 3.97 7.26 -8.07
CA ASN A 84 3.93 6.19 -9.07
C ASN A 84 5.30 6.01 -9.72
N LEU A 85 6.10 5.06 -9.21
CA LEU A 85 7.23 4.55 -9.96
C LEU A 85 6.69 3.90 -11.25
N SER A 86 6.99 4.53 -12.39
CA SER A 86 6.54 4.16 -13.75
C SER A 86 6.79 2.70 -14.14
N ILE A 87 7.63 1.98 -13.39
CA ILE A 87 8.07 0.60 -13.60
C ILE A 87 7.27 -0.46 -12.80
N TYR A 88 6.34 -0.09 -11.90
CA TYR A 88 5.52 -1.06 -11.14
C TYR A 88 4.05 -1.03 -11.59
N ASN A 89 3.47 -2.20 -11.86
CA ASN A 89 2.05 -2.31 -12.20
C ASN A 89 1.27 -2.49 -10.90
N MET A 90 0.61 -1.42 -10.49
CA MET A 90 -0.17 -1.37 -9.26
C MET A 90 -1.51 -2.07 -9.46
N ASN A 91 -1.56 -3.37 -9.19
CA ASN A 91 -2.86 -4.05 -9.06
C ASN A 91 -3.52 -3.76 -7.70
N LYS A 92 -2.73 -3.30 -6.70
CA LYS A 92 -3.20 -2.89 -5.37
C LYS A 92 -2.33 -1.75 -4.83
N THR A 93 -2.92 -0.57 -4.64
CA THR A 93 -2.26 0.66 -4.16
C THR A 93 -2.49 0.95 -2.69
N GLU A 94 -3.36 0.18 -2.05
CA GLU A 94 -3.85 0.39 -0.70
C GLU A 94 -3.69 -0.90 0.12
N PHE A 95 -3.13 -0.75 1.30
CA PHE A 95 -2.87 -1.85 2.23
C PHE A 95 -3.43 -1.47 3.60
N THR A 96 -4.45 -2.20 4.04
CA THR A 96 -5.08 -1.99 5.34
C THR A 96 -4.43 -2.89 6.39
N PHE A 97 -4.16 -2.32 7.56
CA PHE A 97 -3.54 -2.97 8.71
C PHE A 97 -4.33 -2.63 9.96
N HIS A 98 -4.30 -3.55 10.92
CA HIS A 98 -4.93 -3.37 12.22
C HIS A 98 -3.87 -3.47 13.31
N ILE A 99 -3.76 -2.41 14.13
CA ILE A 99 -2.82 -2.33 15.24
C ILE A 99 -3.58 -2.62 16.53
N THR A 100 -3.34 -3.78 17.13
CA THR A 100 -4.01 -4.20 18.38
C THR A 100 -3.17 -4.02 19.63
N ASP A 101 -1.84 -3.99 19.50
CA ASP A 101 -0.90 -4.10 20.62
C ASP A 101 -0.04 -2.85 20.76
N ASP A 102 0.35 -2.53 21.99
CA ASP A 102 1.19 -1.38 22.39
C ASP A 102 2.67 -1.44 21.94
N ASN A 103 3.00 -2.44 21.12
CA ASN A 103 4.36 -2.73 20.72
C ASN A 103 4.64 -2.28 19.27
N GLN A 104 5.91 -2.39 18.89
CA GLN A 104 6.36 -2.13 17.54
C GLN A 104 5.78 -3.17 16.56
N ASN A 105 4.90 -2.71 15.66
CA ASN A 105 4.28 -3.56 14.64
C ASN A 105 5.14 -3.59 13.37
N ILE A 106 5.53 -4.78 12.93
CA ILE A 106 6.32 -4.97 11.71
C ILE A 106 5.42 -5.51 10.59
N VAL A 107 5.39 -4.80 9.47
CA VAL A 107 4.55 -5.12 8.33
C VAL A 107 5.37 -5.22 7.06
N HIS A 108 5.02 -6.17 6.20
CA HIS A 108 5.65 -6.37 4.89
C HIS A 108 4.64 -6.09 3.78
N ILE A 109 4.96 -5.11 2.93
CA ILE A 109 4.20 -4.78 1.72
C ILE A 109 4.95 -5.36 0.53
N ARG A 110 4.25 -6.20 -0.24
CA ARG A 110 4.77 -6.80 -1.47
C ARG A 110 4.13 -6.16 -2.70
N LEU A 111 4.94 -5.51 -3.53
CA LEU A 111 4.50 -4.89 -4.78
C LEU A 111 4.82 -5.77 -5.99
N GLU A 112 4.00 -5.66 -7.03
CA GLU A 112 4.21 -6.37 -8.29
C GLU A 112 4.84 -5.45 -9.34
N LYS A 113 5.96 -5.88 -9.93
CA LYS A 113 6.56 -5.14 -11.04
C LYS A 113 5.67 -5.24 -12.29
N LYS A 114 5.60 -4.16 -13.08
CA LYS A 114 5.04 -4.22 -14.42
C LYS A 114 5.91 -5.18 -15.23
N ARG A 115 5.30 -6.22 -15.81
CA ARG A 115 6.02 -7.08 -16.74
C ARG A 115 6.51 -6.20 -17.87
N ASP A 116 7.83 -6.08 -18.02
CA ASP A 116 8.44 -5.55 -19.23
C ASP A 116 7.99 -6.47 -20.36
N VAL A 117 7.13 -5.96 -21.25
CA VAL A 117 6.62 -6.75 -22.36
C VAL A 117 7.82 -7.07 -23.25
N ASN A 118 8.29 -8.31 -23.20
CA ASN A 118 9.40 -8.74 -24.03
C ASN A 118 8.91 -8.73 -25.48
N ILE A 119 9.54 -7.90 -26.32
CA ILE A 119 9.20 -7.83 -27.75
C ILE A 119 9.22 -9.23 -28.37
N ARG A 120 10.11 -10.15 -27.94
CA ARG A 120 10.16 -11.55 -28.40
C ARG A 120 8.85 -12.32 -28.19
N ASP A 121 8.13 -12.05 -27.10
CA ASP A 121 6.84 -12.69 -26.81
C ASP A 121 5.73 -12.15 -27.72
N ILE A 122 5.81 -10.88 -28.12
CA ILE A 122 4.89 -10.29 -29.10
C ILE A 122 5.19 -10.84 -30.50
N VAL A 123 6.45 -10.80 -30.95
CA VAL A 123 6.77 -11.24 -32.32
C VAL A 123 6.51 -12.73 -32.51
N SER A 124 6.73 -13.57 -31.49
CA SER A 124 6.41 -15.00 -31.57
C SER A 124 4.91 -15.26 -31.70
N GLN A 125 4.06 -14.53 -30.97
CA GLN A 125 2.61 -14.70 -31.10
C GLN A 125 2.08 -14.15 -32.43
N THR A 126 2.59 -13.03 -32.93
CA THR A 126 2.12 -12.44 -34.20
C THR A 126 2.64 -13.18 -35.44
N ILE A 127 3.91 -13.63 -35.45
CA ILE A 127 4.50 -14.32 -36.60
C ILE A 127 3.82 -15.66 -36.87
N VAL A 128 3.34 -16.37 -35.83
CA VAL A 128 2.66 -17.66 -35.99
C VAL A 128 1.40 -17.53 -36.85
N TRP A 129 0.57 -16.52 -36.62
CA TRP A 129 -0.64 -16.30 -37.43
C TRP A 129 -0.33 -15.86 -38.86
N VAL A 130 0.72 -15.07 -39.06
CA VAL A 130 1.17 -14.63 -40.40
C VAL A 130 1.71 -15.80 -41.22
N VAL A 131 2.50 -16.69 -40.59
CA VAL A 131 3.02 -17.92 -41.23
C VAL A 131 1.90 -18.92 -41.51
N PHE A 132 0.87 -18.98 -40.67
CA PHE A 132 -0.29 -19.86 -40.86
C PHE A 132 -1.24 -19.38 -41.97
N LEU A 133 -1.37 -18.05 -42.16
CA LEU A 133 -2.16 -17.45 -43.24
C LEU A 133 -1.42 -17.46 -44.58
N LEU A 134 -0.10 -17.31 -44.58
CA LEU A 134 0.74 -17.38 -45.78
C LEU A 134 1.15 -18.81 -46.11
N GLY A 135 0.22 -19.77 -46.01
CA GLY A 135 0.44 -21.16 -46.40
C GLY A 135 0.99 -21.29 -47.82
N CYS A 136 2.30 -21.21 -47.97
CA CYS A 136 3.03 -21.40 -49.21
C CYS A 136 4.36 -22.06 -48.88
N ALA A 137 4.58 -23.19 -49.54
CA ALA A 137 5.70 -24.09 -49.38
C ALA A 137 7.05 -23.37 -49.43
N GLY A 138 7.89 -23.63 -48.44
CA GLY A 138 9.30 -23.22 -48.46
C GLY A 138 9.90 -23.11 -47.07
N SER A 139 10.42 -24.22 -46.56
CA SER A 139 11.36 -24.24 -45.43
C SER A 139 12.41 -23.14 -45.58
N PHE A 140 12.51 -22.17 -44.67
CA PHE A 140 13.77 -21.41 -44.51
C PHE A 140 13.91 -20.79 -43.11
N TYR A 141 14.59 -21.56 -42.25
CA TYR A 141 15.65 -21.13 -41.34
C TYR A 141 15.72 -19.63 -41.01
N ILE A 142 15.23 -19.26 -39.83
CA ILE A 142 15.78 -18.12 -39.07
C ILE A 142 16.02 -18.55 -37.62
N TYR A 143 16.74 -19.66 -37.45
CA TYR A 143 17.31 -20.08 -36.16
C TYR A 143 18.82 -20.23 -36.27
N THR A 144 19.54 -19.26 -36.86
CA THR A 144 20.98 -19.14 -36.59
C THR A 144 21.42 -17.67 -36.71
N LYS A 145 22.32 -17.26 -35.80
CA LYS A 145 22.94 -15.92 -35.61
C LYS A 145 22.10 -14.87 -34.87
N ILE A 146 22.03 -15.06 -33.55
CA ILE A 146 22.19 -13.94 -32.62
C ILE A 146 23.63 -14.06 -32.09
N LYS A 147 24.45 -13.04 -32.32
CA LYS A 147 25.77 -12.86 -31.69
C LYS A 147 25.58 -11.99 -30.45
#